data_AF-A0A319EFR3-F1
#
_entry.id   AF-A0A319EFR3-F1
#
_cell.length_a   1.000
_cell.length_b   1.000
_cell.length_c   1.000
_cell.angle_alpha   90.00
_cell.angle_beta   90.00
_cell.angle_gamma   90.00
#
_symmetry.space_group_name_H-M   'P 1'
#
loop_
_entity.id
_entity.type
_entity.pdbx_description
1 polymer ?
#
loop_
_entity_poly.entity_id
_entity_poly.type
_entity_poly.pdbx_seq_one_letter_code
_entity_poly.pdbx_strand_id
1 'polypeptide(L)'
;MDNGDLLATRIATFKKCDQLLQIINVVKVHHVGVDELRHIGIRAVRVEPTEDQLLPFDPCYFDPLEVGVLSKYPFSQGWREYDLDEGYSYQSILARILQVAPGAKKPEELAQKSSHLCGYRSGIPGNVVNGTLEDLTPLRRNEDELERVTVYSTQLMETSSPGATNWRFLYVLEDPDAELPHTIAFFWNFEISNDEDLTTSEVRGIVRWMVWMFHRPLLRYHRMFPFLSIWYLGPKHVRIIQSHFDGETIVLQYSPLLSFENRQTAPTELVVRYGASRPVPLETKPDGPSQIEEVADAT
;
A
#
# COMPACT_ATOMS: atom_id res chain seq x y z
N MET A 1 0.78 8.65 -31.05
CA MET A 1 0.01 7.38 -30.92
C MET A 1 -1.49 7.67 -31.03
N ASP A 2 -2.29 6.86 -31.73
CA ASP A 2 -3.74 7.12 -31.95
C ASP A 2 -4.59 6.82 -30.69
N ASN A 3 -5.62 7.62 -30.42
CA ASN A 3 -6.53 7.48 -29.29
C ASN A 3 -7.24 6.10 -29.28
N GLY A 4 -7.42 5.48 -30.45
CA GLY A 4 -7.99 4.14 -30.57
C GLY A 4 -7.13 3.05 -29.92
N ASP A 5 -5.82 3.14 -30.03
CA ASP A 5 -4.87 2.17 -29.47
C ASP A 5 -4.78 2.26 -27.93
N LEU A 6 -4.89 3.49 -27.40
CA LEU A 6 -4.97 3.75 -25.95
C LEU A 6 -6.19 3.09 -25.33
N LEU A 7 -7.36 3.28 -25.93
CA LEU A 7 -8.60 2.73 -25.41
C LEU A 7 -8.59 1.18 -25.46
N ALA A 8 -8.13 0.60 -26.57
CA ALA A 8 -8.04 -0.85 -26.73
C ALA A 8 -7.12 -1.48 -25.68
N THR A 9 -5.94 -0.90 -25.47
CA THR A 9 -4.98 -1.35 -24.45
C THR A 9 -5.57 -1.25 -23.04
N ARG A 10 -6.20 -0.12 -22.70
CA ARG A 10 -6.81 0.10 -21.39
C ARG A 10 -7.93 -0.93 -21.10
N ILE A 11 -8.79 -1.20 -22.08
CA ILE A 11 -9.86 -2.21 -21.95
C ILE A 11 -9.28 -3.60 -21.76
N ALA A 12 -8.23 -3.95 -22.51
CA ALA A 12 -7.58 -5.25 -22.39
C ALA A 12 -6.95 -5.44 -20.99
N THR A 13 -6.24 -4.44 -20.48
CA THR A 13 -5.68 -4.47 -19.12
C THR A 13 -6.77 -4.58 -18.06
N PHE A 14 -7.83 -3.77 -18.16
CA PHE A 14 -8.96 -3.84 -17.22
C PHE A 14 -9.56 -5.26 -17.16
N LYS A 15 -9.82 -5.88 -18.32
CA LYS A 15 -10.37 -7.23 -18.38
C LYS A 15 -9.46 -8.27 -17.71
N LYS A 16 -8.14 -8.14 -17.88
CA LYS A 16 -7.18 -9.02 -17.19
C LYS A 16 -7.22 -8.82 -15.68
N CYS A 17 -7.17 -7.57 -15.20
CA CYS A 17 -7.25 -7.28 -13.76
C CYS A 17 -8.57 -7.75 -13.14
N ASP A 18 -9.70 -7.58 -13.85
CA ASP A 18 -11.01 -8.05 -13.39
C ASP A 18 -11.07 -9.59 -13.33
N GLN A 19 -10.52 -10.30 -14.33
CA GLN A 19 -10.40 -11.76 -14.27
C GLN A 19 -9.57 -12.23 -13.07
N LEU A 20 -8.42 -11.59 -12.81
CA LEU A 20 -7.59 -11.85 -11.63
C LEU A 20 -8.37 -11.59 -10.34
N LEU A 21 -9.19 -10.53 -10.31
CA LEU A 21 -10.04 -10.21 -9.17
C LEU A 21 -11.07 -11.33 -8.90
N GLN A 22 -11.71 -11.86 -9.94
CA GLN A 22 -12.63 -12.98 -9.79
C GLN A 22 -11.93 -14.23 -9.22
N ILE A 23 -10.71 -14.52 -9.70
CA ILE A 23 -9.90 -15.65 -9.21
C ILE A 23 -9.52 -15.44 -7.72
N ILE A 24 -8.97 -14.28 -7.35
CA ILE A 24 -8.50 -14.05 -5.96
C ILE A 24 -9.66 -13.95 -4.96
N ASN A 25 -10.87 -13.54 -5.39
CA ASN A 25 -12.05 -13.49 -4.52
C ASN A 25 -12.56 -14.88 -4.11
N VAL A 26 -12.29 -15.92 -4.90
CA VAL A 26 -12.68 -17.30 -4.54
C VAL A 26 -11.64 -18.01 -3.66
N VAL A 27 -10.42 -17.47 -3.55
CA VAL A 27 -9.37 -18.00 -2.65
C VAL A 27 -9.81 -17.86 -1.19
N LYS A 28 -9.84 -18.97 -0.45
CA LYS A 28 -10.28 -19.04 0.96
C LYS A 28 -9.16 -19.29 1.97
N VAL A 29 -7.93 -19.47 1.49
CA VAL A 29 -6.74 -19.56 2.36
C VAL A 29 -6.32 -18.18 2.83
N HIS A 30 -5.64 -18.11 3.98
CA HIS A 30 -5.15 -16.86 4.55
C HIS A 30 -3.90 -16.32 3.85
N HIS A 31 -3.15 -17.23 3.23
CA HIS A 31 -1.87 -16.94 2.57
C HIS A 31 -1.84 -17.59 1.21
N VAL A 32 -1.12 -16.96 0.28
CA VAL A 32 -0.91 -17.43 -1.09
C VAL A 32 0.58 -17.38 -1.35
N GLY A 33 1.16 -18.54 -1.65
CA GLY A 33 2.57 -18.64 -1.99
C GLY A 33 2.91 -18.00 -3.33
N VAL A 34 4.18 -17.67 -3.50
CA VAL A 34 4.69 -16.99 -4.71
C VAL A 34 4.47 -17.82 -5.96
N ASP A 35 4.58 -19.15 -5.86
CA ASP A 35 4.34 -20.03 -7.00
C ASP A 35 2.86 -20.07 -7.37
N GLU A 36 1.93 -20.14 -6.42
CA GLU A 36 0.49 -20.05 -6.68
C GLU A 36 0.13 -18.71 -7.34
N LEU A 37 0.72 -17.60 -6.88
CA LEU A 37 0.55 -16.29 -7.50
C LEU A 37 1.01 -16.30 -8.96
N ARG A 38 2.16 -16.91 -9.24
CA ARG A 38 2.67 -17.05 -10.61
C ARG A 38 1.71 -17.84 -11.51
N HIS A 39 1.12 -18.92 -10.99
CA HIS A 39 0.17 -19.75 -11.74
C HIS A 39 -1.12 -19.00 -12.10
N ILE A 40 -1.56 -18.07 -11.25
CA ILE A 40 -2.75 -17.24 -11.55
C ILE A 40 -2.40 -15.99 -12.35
N GLY A 41 -1.14 -15.76 -12.72
CA GLY A 41 -0.74 -14.60 -13.52
C GLY A 41 -0.42 -13.35 -12.71
N ILE A 42 0.14 -13.51 -11.50
CA ILE A 42 0.71 -12.44 -10.66
C ILE A 42 2.18 -12.74 -10.41
N ARG A 43 3.08 -11.81 -10.74
CA ARG A 43 4.52 -11.92 -10.46
C ARG A 43 4.85 -11.28 -9.12
N ALA A 44 5.05 -12.08 -8.09
CA ALA A 44 5.52 -11.61 -6.78
C ALA A 44 7.05 -11.77 -6.65
N VAL A 45 7.73 -10.74 -6.19
CA VAL A 45 9.19 -10.68 -6.01
C VAL A 45 9.50 -10.04 -4.66
N ARG A 46 10.22 -10.75 -3.79
CA ARG A 46 10.72 -10.18 -2.54
C ARG A 46 11.92 -9.28 -2.83
N VAL A 47 11.96 -8.10 -2.23
CA VAL A 47 13.07 -7.15 -2.32
C VAL A 47 13.65 -6.87 -0.94
N GLU A 48 14.93 -7.19 -0.76
CA GLU A 48 15.63 -6.96 0.50
C GLU A 48 16.04 -5.49 0.63
N PRO A 49 15.92 -4.88 1.83
CA PRO A 49 16.51 -3.56 2.08
C PRO A 49 18.02 -3.59 1.84
N THR A 50 18.55 -2.56 1.18
CA THR A 50 19.98 -2.32 1.09
C THR A 50 20.55 -1.85 2.42
N GLU A 51 21.89 -1.78 2.53
CA GLU A 51 22.58 -1.21 3.71
C GLU A 51 22.12 0.23 4.02
N ASP A 52 21.77 0.99 2.98
CA ASP A 52 21.24 2.36 3.07
C ASP A 52 19.73 2.43 3.38
N GLN A 53 19.13 1.31 3.78
CA GLN A 53 17.71 1.17 4.06
C GLN A 53 16.84 1.63 2.87
N LEU A 54 17.18 1.18 1.66
CA LEU A 54 16.37 1.36 0.47
C LEU A 54 15.81 0.01 0.02
N LEU A 55 14.55 -0.04 -0.39
CA LEU A 55 13.98 -1.18 -1.10
C LEU A 55 14.27 -0.98 -2.60
N PRO A 56 15.12 -1.81 -3.23
CA PRO A 56 15.53 -1.63 -4.62
C PRO A 56 14.44 -2.14 -5.57
N PHE A 57 13.30 -1.45 -5.60
CA PHE A 57 12.23 -1.74 -6.54
C PHE A 57 12.69 -1.48 -7.98
N ASP A 58 12.37 -2.42 -8.89
CA ASP A 58 12.69 -2.31 -10.31
C ASP A 58 11.45 -2.62 -11.19
N PRO A 59 10.96 -1.64 -11.98
CA PRO A 59 11.30 -0.21 -11.90
C PRO A 59 10.84 0.41 -10.57
N CYS A 60 11.46 1.52 -10.18
CA CYS A 60 11.06 2.30 -9.00
C CYS A 60 10.08 3.40 -9.41
N TYR A 61 8.86 3.38 -8.87
CA TYR A 61 7.81 4.38 -9.14
C TYR A 61 7.64 5.40 -8.01
N PHE A 62 8.33 5.18 -6.89
CA PHE A 62 8.19 5.97 -5.67
C PHE A 62 9.58 6.27 -5.12
N ASP A 63 10.00 7.52 -5.23
CA ASP A 63 11.26 8.02 -4.68
C ASP A 63 11.09 8.28 -3.18
N PRO A 64 11.61 7.41 -2.29
CA PRO A 64 11.43 7.58 -0.85
C PRO A 64 12.15 8.83 -0.36
N LEU A 65 11.69 9.39 0.76
CA LEU A 65 12.41 10.50 1.40
C LEU A 65 13.83 10.09 1.77
N GLU A 66 14.70 11.08 1.95
CA GLU A 66 16.10 10.87 2.34
C GLU A 66 16.24 10.21 3.72
N VAL A 67 17.37 9.55 3.95
CA VAL A 67 17.76 9.05 5.28
C VAL A 67 17.97 10.25 6.22
N GLY A 68 17.55 10.11 7.48
CA GLY A 68 17.59 11.17 8.49
C GLY A 68 16.35 12.07 8.49
N VAL A 69 15.28 11.73 7.76
CA VAL A 69 14.05 12.54 7.69
C VAL A 69 13.46 12.79 9.06
N LEU A 70 13.51 11.81 9.97
CA LEU A 70 12.98 11.96 11.33
C LEU A 70 13.84 12.88 12.21
N SER A 71 15.10 13.13 11.83
CA SER A 71 15.92 14.15 12.50
C SER A 71 15.54 15.56 12.04
N LYS A 72 15.11 15.72 10.78
CA LYS A 72 14.63 17.00 10.22
C LYS A 72 13.20 17.32 10.65
N TYR A 73 12.36 16.29 10.73
CA TYR A 73 10.95 16.36 11.08
C TYR A 73 10.66 15.41 12.25
N PRO A 74 11.14 15.75 13.47
CA PRO A 74 10.92 14.90 14.62
C PRO A 74 9.43 14.82 14.98
N PHE A 75 9.03 13.71 15.59
CA PHE A 75 7.68 13.56 16.12
C PHE A 75 7.39 14.67 17.15
N SER A 76 6.21 15.27 17.06
CA SER A 76 5.80 16.33 17.99
C SER A 76 5.72 15.80 19.43
N GLN A 77 6.19 16.59 20.39
CA GLN A 77 6.42 16.20 21.79
C GLN A 77 5.16 15.79 22.59
N GLY A 78 3.97 15.84 21.99
CA GLY A 78 2.69 15.37 22.56
C GLY A 78 2.08 14.18 21.82
N TRP A 79 2.75 13.64 20.79
CA TRP A 79 2.37 12.38 20.18
C TRP A 79 2.57 11.27 21.20
N ARG A 80 1.48 10.92 21.87
CA ARG A 80 1.46 9.72 22.70
C ARG A 80 1.63 8.54 21.76
N GLU A 81 2.79 7.90 21.84
CA GLU A 81 3.04 6.57 21.34
C GLU A 81 2.24 5.56 22.18
N TYR A 82 0.90 5.70 22.19
CA TYR A 82 -0.03 4.94 23.02
C TYR A 82 0.20 3.42 22.93
N ASP A 83 0.84 2.95 21.87
CA ASP A 83 1.02 1.53 21.57
C ASP A 83 2.45 0.97 21.81
N LEU A 84 3.46 1.84 21.91
CA LEU A 84 4.84 1.42 22.24
C LEU A 84 5.12 1.53 23.75
N ASP A 85 4.61 2.57 24.40
CA ASP A 85 4.92 2.86 25.81
C ASP A 85 3.94 2.23 26.81
N GLU A 86 2.66 2.01 26.44
CA GLU A 86 1.68 1.39 27.36
C GLU A 86 1.81 -0.14 27.43
N GLY A 87 2.80 -0.75 26.76
CA GLY A 87 3.09 -2.18 26.91
C GLY A 87 1.90 -3.06 26.54
N TYR A 88 1.14 -2.68 25.51
CA TYR A 88 0.10 -3.51 24.88
C TYR A 88 0.77 -4.70 24.18
N SER A 89 1.31 -5.61 24.98
CA SER A 89 1.66 -6.96 24.60
C SER A 89 0.38 -7.77 24.47
N TYR A 90 0.47 -8.89 23.77
CA TYR A 90 -0.59 -9.89 23.76
C TYR A 90 -1.07 -10.20 25.18
N GLN A 91 -0.15 -10.34 26.15
CA GLN A 91 -0.47 -10.68 27.53
C GLN A 91 -1.25 -9.57 28.24
N SER A 92 -0.88 -8.30 28.09
CA SER A 92 -1.59 -7.20 28.75
C SER A 92 -2.96 -6.96 28.13
N ILE A 93 -3.09 -7.13 26.81
CA ILE A 93 -4.38 -7.07 26.12
C ILE A 93 -5.28 -8.24 26.53
N LEU A 94 -4.74 -9.46 26.59
CA LEU A 94 -5.48 -10.63 27.04
C LEU A 94 -5.97 -10.46 28.47
N ALA A 95 -5.08 -10.01 29.37
CA ALA A 95 -5.45 -9.71 30.75
C ALA A 95 -6.58 -8.67 30.83
N ARG A 96 -6.50 -7.60 30.02
CA ARG A 96 -7.56 -6.57 29.94
C ARG A 96 -8.88 -7.13 29.41
N ILE A 97 -8.85 -7.97 28.38
CA ILE A 97 -10.07 -8.61 27.83
C ILE A 97 -10.71 -9.51 28.88
N LEU A 98 -9.91 -10.33 29.56
CA LEU A 98 -10.39 -11.22 30.63
C LEU A 98 -10.91 -10.43 31.84
N GLN A 99 -10.35 -9.26 32.14
CA GLN A 99 -10.83 -8.39 33.21
C GLN A 99 -12.17 -7.72 32.86
N VAL A 100 -12.28 -7.17 31.65
CA VAL A 100 -13.48 -6.42 31.21
C VAL A 100 -14.62 -7.36 30.84
N ALA A 101 -14.31 -8.52 30.26
CA ALA A 101 -15.26 -9.53 29.83
C ALA A 101 -14.78 -10.94 30.23
N PRO A 102 -14.90 -11.34 31.51
CA PRO A 102 -14.46 -12.66 31.98
C PRO A 102 -15.12 -13.84 31.26
N GLY A 103 -16.30 -13.63 30.67
CA GLY A 103 -17.04 -14.62 29.88
C GLY A 103 -16.84 -14.49 28.36
N ALA A 104 -15.85 -13.74 27.89
CA ALA A 104 -15.56 -13.59 26.47
C ALA A 104 -15.33 -14.96 25.82
N LYS A 105 -15.95 -15.20 24.66
CA LYS A 105 -15.67 -16.38 23.86
C LYS A 105 -14.35 -16.15 23.11
N LYS A 106 -13.37 -17.05 23.31
CA LYS A 106 -12.02 -16.99 22.70
C LYS A 106 -11.28 -15.66 22.97
N PRO A 107 -11.06 -15.31 24.24
CA PRO A 107 -10.36 -14.08 24.61
C PRO A 107 -8.95 -13.99 24.03
N GLU A 108 -8.29 -15.13 23.78
CA GLU A 108 -6.99 -15.22 23.12
C GLU A 108 -7.03 -14.73 21.67
N GLU A 109 -8.05 -15.12 20.90
CA GLU A 109 -8.24 -14.68 19.50
C GLU A 109 -8.54 -13.18 19.45
N LEU A 110 -9.34 -12.69 20.40
CA LEU A 110 -9.61 -11.26 20.56
C LEU A 110 -8.34 -10.49 20.95
N ALA A 111 -7.55 -11.01 21.88
CA ALA A 111 -6.31 -10.38 22.33
C ALA A 111 -5.29 -10.30 21.21
N GLN A 112 -5.19 -11.39 20.43
CA GLN A 112 -4.37 -11.43 19.25
C GLN A 112 -4.79 -10.34 18.25
N LYS A 113 -6.06 -10.32 17.82
CA LYS A 113 -6.59 -9.29 16.91
C LYS A 113 -6.40 -7.87 17.43
N SER A 114 -6.60 -7.64 18.72
CA SER A 114 -6.42 -6.33 19.33
C SER A 114 -4.94 -5.93 19.45
N SER A 115 -4.04 -6.88 19.69
CA SER A 115 -2.59 -6.62 19.74
C SER A 115 -2.02 -6.26 18.37
N HIS A 116 -2.63 -6.79 17.31
CA HIS A 116 -2.29 -6.48 15.93
C HIS A 116 -2.57 -5.00 15.58
N LEU A 117 -3.58 -4.39 16.22
CA LEU A 117 -3.96 -2.99 15.98
C LEU A 117 -2.95 -1.97 16.51
N CYS A 118 -2.08 -2.36 17.43
CA CYS A 118 -1.11 -1.47 18.06
C CYS A 118 0.10 -1.17 17.14
N GLY A 119 0.32 -1.93 16.07
CA GLY A 119 1.40 -1.64 15.10
C GLY A 119 1.19 -0.33 14.32
N TYR A 120 -0.07 0.06 14.09
CA TYR A 120 -0.45 1.20 13.25
C TYR A 120 -0.02 2.58 13.76
N ARG A 121 0.10 2.74 15.08
CA ARG A 121 0.32 4.07 15.68
C ARG A 121 1.74 4.29 16.16
N SER A 122 2.61 3.33 15.85
CA SER A 122 4.02 3.35 16.25
C SER A 122 4.82 4.18 15.25
N GLY A 123 4.66 5.51 15.30
CA GLY A 123 5.56 6.46 14.64
C GLY A 123 5.18 6.92 13.23
N ILE A 124 3.88 6.95 12.88
CA ILE A 124 3.42 7.57 11.63
C ILE A 124 2.53 8.77 11.97
N PRO A 125 2.91 10.00 11.56
CA PRO A 125 2.19 11.20 11.95
C PRO A 125 0.79 11.19 11.34
N GLY A 126 -0.20 11.04 12.20
CA GLY A 126 -1.61 11.30 11.92
C GLY A 126 -2.01 12.76 12.19
N ASN A 127 -3.31 12.99 12.13
CA ASN A 127 -3.94 14.28 11.85
C ASN A 127 -3.95 15.25 13.04
N VAL A 128 -2.90 16.07 13.25
CA VAL A 128 -2.92 17.21 14.19
C VAL A 128 -1.91 18.31 13.82
N VAL A 129 -2.24 19.54 14.25
CA VAL A 129 -1.63 20.90 14.17
C VAL A 129 -0.13 21.10 13.81
N ASN A 130 0.75 20.10 13.94
CA ASN A 130 2.20 20.25 13.69
C ASN A 130 2.71 19.45 12.46
N GLY A 131 1.81 19.18 11.53
CA GLY A 131 2.08 18.57 10.25
C GLY A 131 1.97 17.04 10.22
N THR A 132 1.55 16.51 9.08
CA THR A 132 1.25 15.10 8.83
C THR A 132 2.24 14.50 7.83
N LEU A 133 2.22 13.18 7.60
CA LEU A 133 2.98 12.57 6.49
C LEU A 133 2.69 13.29 5.16
N GLU A 134 1.47 13.81 5.02
CA GLU A 134 0.97 14.48 3.83
C GLU A 134 1.74 15.78 3.53
N ASP A 135 2.36 16.40 4.54
CA ASP A 135 3.19 17.59 4.34
C ASP A 135 4.57 17.25 3.76
N LEU A 136 4.99 15.99 3.85
CA LEU A 136 6.30 15.54 3.38
C LEU A 136 6.26 14.98 1.95
N THR A 137 5.06 14.73 1.41
CA THR A 137 4.85 14.25 0.04
C THR A 137 4.11 15.29 -0.80
N PRO A 138 4.24 15.30 -2.14
CA PRO A 138 3.35 16.09 -3.00
C PRO A 138 1.94 15.49 -3.10
N LEU A 139 1.76 14.22 -2.73
CA LEU A 139 0.47 13.55 -2.75
C LEU A 139 -0.44 14.06 -1.62
N ARG A 140 -1.74 14.04 -1.83
CA ARG A 140 -2.74 14.56 -0.89
C ARG A 140 -3.79 13.50 -0.60
N ARG A 141 -4.35 13.57 0.61
CA ARG A 141 -5.48 12.75 0.97
C ARG A 141 -6.71 13.22 0.20
N ASN A 142 -7.32 12.31 -0.52
CA ASN A 142 -8.57 12.59 -1.24
C ASN A 142 -9.77 12.15 -0.39
N GLU A 143 -10.18 13.00 0.56
CA GLU A 143 -11.31 12.71 1.45
C GLU A 143 -12.65 12.71 0.68
N ASP A 144 -12.79 13.58 -0.33
CA ASP A 144 -14.03 13.77 -1.09
C ASP A 144 -14.39 12.59 -2.02
N GLU A 145 -13.42 11.96 -2.69
CA GLU A 145 -13.69 10.86 -3.63
C GLU A 145 -13.99 9.53 -2.92
N LEU A 146 -13.44 9.30 -1.72
CA LEU A 146 -13.68 8.08 -0.95
C LEU A 146 -15.05 8.07 -0.26
N GLU A 147 -15.54 9.22 0.20
CA GLU A 147 -16.85 9.36 0.82
C GLU A 147 -17.99 9.32 -0.22
N ARG A 148 -17.75 9.79 -1.44
CA ARG A 148 -18.75 9.80 -2.52
C ARG A 148 -19.02 8.43 -3.15
N VAL A 149 -18.20 7.42 -2.87
CA VAL A 149 -18.38 6.07 -3.41
C VAL A 149 -18.43 5.00 -2.31
N THR A 150 -19.48 5.09 -1.48
CA THR A 150 -19.86 4.12 -0.42
C THR A 150 -19.85 2.65 -0.87
N VAL A 151 -20.03 2.37 -2.16
CA VAL A 151 -20.05 1.02 -2.73
C VAL A 151 -18.65 0.40 -2.87
N TYR A 152 -17.56 1.18 -2.90
CA TYR A 152 -16.21 0.64 -3.11
C TYR A 152 -15.31 0.72 -1.88
N SER A 153 -15.52 1.66 -0.95
CA SER A 153 -14.84 1.61 0.36
C SER A 153 -15.20 0.31 1.12
N THR A 154 -16.42 -0.19 0.95
CA THR A 154 -16.86 -1.50 1.43
C THR A 154 -16.22 -2.68 0.68
N GLN A 155 -15.72 -2.48 -0.55
CA GLN A 155 -14.94 -3.47 -1.28
C GLN A 155 -13.45 -3.44 -0.91
N LEU A 156 -12.92 -2.34 -0.38
CA LEU A 156 -11.55 -2.25 0.13
C LEU A 156 -11.43 -2.60 1.63
N MET A 157 -12.34 -3.44 2.12
CA MET A 157 -12.27 -4.02 3.46
C MET A 157 -13.01 -5.35 3.52
N GLU A 158 -12.61 -6.21 4.43
CA GLU A 158 -13.35 -7.42 4.77
C GLU A 158 -13.46 -7.52 6.29
N THR A 159 -14.66 -7.26 6.80
CA THR A 159 -14.98 -7.43 8.22
C THR A 159 -16.13 -8.44 8.33
N SER A 160 -15.82 -9.66 8.78
CA SER A 160 -16.75 -10.66 9.35
C SER A 160 -17.45 -11.77 8.51
N SER A 161 -17.12 -12.07 7.23
CA SER A 161 -17.20 -13.42 6.52
C SER A 161 -17.53 -13.35 5.00
N PRO A 162 -17.43 -14.43 4.17
CA PRO A 162 -16.56 -15.62 4.19
C PRO A 162 -15.39 -15.58 3.16
N GLY A 163 -14.19 -16.01 3.60
CA GLY A 163 -12.88 -15.69 3.00
C GLY A 163 -12.13 -14.58 3.77
N ALA A 164 -12.69 -14.19 4.92
CA ALA A 164 -12.34 -13.03 5.72
C ALA A 164 -10.93 -13.11 6.28
N THR A 165 -10.01 -12.49 5.56
CA THR A 165 -8.69 -12.14 6.04
C THR A 165 -8.80 -10.77 6.68
N ASN A 166 -9.46 -10.65 7.85
CA ASN A 166 -9.89 -9.39 8.46
C ASN A 166 -8.94 -8.23 8.10
N TRP A 167 -9.36 -7.34 7.21
CA TRP A 167 -8.50 -6.27 6.69
C TRP A 167 -9.32 -5.03 6.39
N ARG A 168 -8.66 -3.88 6.44
CA ARG A 168 -9.31 -2.59 6.31
C ARG A 168 -8.37 -1.57 5.68
N PHE A 169 -8.83 -0.94 4.61
CA PHE A 169 -8.26 0.31 4.11
C PHE A 169 -8.36 1.43 5.14
N LEU A 170 -7.29 2.21 5.30
CA LEU A 170 -7.18 3.28 6.29
C LEU A 170 -7.32 4.63 5.61
N TYR A 171 -6.38 4.93 4.72
CA TYR A 171 -6.37 6.14 3.91
C TYR A 171 -5.43 5.96 2.72
N VAL A 172 -5.52 6.92 1.79
CA VAL A 172 -4.74 6.98 0.56
C VAL A 172 -4.21 8.39 0.35
N LEU A 173 -3.02 8.48 -0.26
CA LEU A 173 -2.43 9.70 -0.78
C LEU A 173 -2.33 9.58 -2.31
N GLU A 174 -2.84 10.58 -3.01
CA GLU A 174 -2.94 10.62 -4.47
C GLU A 174 -2.49 11.97 -5.01
N ASP A 175 -2.20 12.03 -6.30
CA ASP A 175 -1.95 13.30 -6.97
C ASP A 175 -3.25 14.12 -7.02
N PRO A 176 -3.28 15.35 -6.47
CA PRO A 176 -4.52 16.12 -6.36
C PRO A 176 -5.12 16.50 -7.71
N ASP A 177 -4.27 16.66 -8.73
CA ASP A 177 -4.65 17.05 -10.09
C ASP A 177 -4.81 15.85 -11.04
N ALA A 178 -4.54 14.63 -10.53
CA ALA A 178 -4.53 13.37 -11.29
C ALA A 178 -3.59 13.40 -12.53
N GLU A 179 -2.57 14.26 -12.52
CA GLU A 179 -1.51 14.33 -13.52
C GLU A 179 -0.68 13.06 -13.50
N LEU A 180 -0.44 12.53 -12.30
CA LEU A 180 0.27 11.29 -12.08
C LEU A 180 -0.68 10.21 -11.53
N PRO A 181 -0.74 9.00 -12.13
CA PRO A 181 -1.63 7.92 -11.68
C PRO A 181 -1.08 7.17 -10.46
N HIS A 182 -0.26 7.82 -9.66
CA HIS A 182 0.43 7.23 -8.53
C HIS A 182 -0.43 7.26 -7.29
N THR A 183 -0.27 6.23 -6.47
CA THR A 183 -1.03 6.13 -5.24
C THR A 183 -0.22 5.48 -4.13
N ILE A 184 -0.28 6.05 -2.92
CA ILE A 184 0.21 5.42 -1.69
C ILE A 184 -1.00 5.13 -0.80
N ALA A 185 -1.24 3.86 -0.42
CA ALA A 185 -2.32 3.53 0.51
C ALA A 185 -1.85 2.72 1.72
N PHE A 186 -2.60 2.86 2.80
CA PHE A 186 -2.31 2.26 4.08
C PHE A 186 -3.44 1.30 4.46
N PHE A 187 -3.07 0.11 4.91
CA PHE A 187 -4.01 -0.98 5.20
C PHE A 187 -3.72 -1.63 6.54
N TRP A 188 -4.78 -1.97 7.27
CA TRP A 188 -4.74 -2.95 8.33
C TRP A 188 -5.03 -4.33 7.79
N ASN A 189 -4.28 -5.29 8.27
CA ASN A 189 -4.57 -6.69 8.11
C ASN A 189 -4.35 -7.38 9.46
N PHE A 190 -5.43 -7.95 9.99
CA PHE A 190 -5.42 -8.63 11.28
C PHE A 190 -4.83 -10.04 11.17
N GLU A 191 -4.47 -10.52 9.98
CA GLU A 191 -3.83 -11.82 9.83
C GLU A 191 -2.36 -11.79 10.27
N ILE A 192 -1.91 -12.91 10.84
CA ILE A 192 -0.49 -13.15 11.09
C ILE A 192 0.17 -13.34 9.74
N SER A 193 1.22 -12.57 9.47
CA SER A 193 2.00 -12.72 8.24
C SER A 193 3.29 -13.50 8.51
N ASN A 194 3.88 -14.04 7.45
CA ASN A 194 5.21 -14.62 7.46
C ASN A 194 6.00 -14.14 6.23
N ASP A 195 7.27 -14.51 6.15
CA ASP A 195 8.20 -14.03 5.12
C ASP A 195 8.26 -14.91 3.86
N GLU A 196 7.57 -16.04 3.87
CA GLU A 196 7.55 -17.06 2.81
C GLU A 196 6.42 -16.78 1.79
N ASP A 197 5.32 -16.17 2.23
CA ASP A 197 4.13 -15.93 1.44
C ASP A 197 3.55 -14.51 1.61
N LEU A 198 2.57 -14.20 0.76
CA LEU A 198 1.73 -13.02 0.91
C LEU A 198 0.39 -13.44 1.50
N THR A 199 -0.15 -12.63 2.39
CA THR A 199 -1.53 -12.81 2.84
C THR A 199 -2.49 -12.59 1.67
N THR A 200 -3.60 -13.32 1.67
CA THR A 200 -4.64 -13.13 0.65
C THR A 200 -5.22 -11.71 0.69
N SER A 201 -5.23 -11.03 1.85
CA SER A 201 -5.59 -9.61 1.96
C SER A 201 -4.69 -8.71 1.14
N GLU A 202 -3.37 -8.88 1.23
CA GLU A 202 -2.40 -8.04 0.54
C GLU A 202 -2.62 -8.10 -0.97
N VAL A 203 -2.72 -9.32 -1.49
CA VAL A 203 -2.93 -9.58 -2.91
C VAL A 203 -4.30 -9.07 -3.35
N ARG A 204 -5.37 -9.44 -2.64
CA ARG A 204 -6.74 -9.07 -2.98
C ARG A 204 -6.95 -7.56 -2.92
N GLY A 205 -6.41 -6.89 -1.90
CA GLY A 205 -6.49 -5.44 -1.76
C GLY A 205 -5.82 -4.71 -2.91
N ILE A 206 -4.63 -5.16 -3.33
CA ILE A 206 -3.91 -4.61 -4.48
C ILE A 206 -4.70 -4.83 -5.78
N VAL A 207 -5.21 -6.03 -6.03
CA VAL A 207 -5.97 -6.32 -7.26
C VAL A 207 -7.27 -5.51 -7.30
N ARG A 208 -7.98 -5.41 -6.16
CA ARG A 208 -9.18 -4.54 -6.04
C ARG A 208 -8.85 -3.08 -6.31
N TRP A 209 -7.74 -2.60 -5.78
CA TRP A 209 -7.26 -1.23 -6.03
C TRP A 209 -7.01 -0.98 -7.52
N MET A 210 -6.29 -1.88 -8.18
CA MET A 210 -5.98 -1.75 -9.61
C MET A 210 -7.25 -1.71 -10.47
N VAL A 211 -8.21 -2.60 -10.21
CA VAL A 211 -9.51 -2.59 -10.90
C VAL A 211 -10.25 -1.27 -10.66
N TRP A 212 -10.22 -0.76 -9.43
CA TRP A 212 -10.87 0.51 -9.09
C TRP A 212 -10.29 1.70 -9.86
N MET A 213 -8.97 1.76 -10.05
CA MET A 213 -8.33 2.84 -10.83
C MET A 213 -8.86 2.94 -12.27
N PHE A 214 -9.29 1.82 -12.88
CA PHE A 214 -9.88 1.84 -14.23
C PHE A 214 -11.23 2.55 -14.30
N HIS A 215 -11.98 2.57 -13.19
CA HIS A 215 -13.29 3.21 -13.10
C HIS A 215 -13.21 4.71 -12.82
N ARG A 216 -12.02 5.26 -12.51
CA ARG A 216 -11.85 6.68 -12.19
C ARG A 216 -11.81 7.54 -13.46
N PRO A 217 -12.76 8.48 -13.66
CA PRO A 217 -12.81 9.29 -14.87
C PRO A 217 -11.58 10.18 -15.08
N LEU A 218 -11.03 10.73 -14.00
CA LEU A 218 -9.83 11.59 -14.05
C LEU A 218 -8.61 10.82 -14.55
N LEU A 219 -8.55 9.52 -14.29
CA LEU A 219 -7.43 8.67 -14.67
C LEU A 219 -7.60 7.98 -16.03
N ARG A 220 -8.60 8.38 -16.84
CA ARG A 220 -8.95 7.70 -18.10
C ARG A 220 -7.84 7.70 -19.16
N TYR A 221 -6.91 8.65 -19.07
CA TYR A 221 -5.79 8.79 -20.02
C TYR A 221 -4.55 8.00 -19.61
N HIS A 222 -4.53 7.46 -18.40
CA HIS A 222 -3.42 6.67 -17.89
C HIS A 222 -3.59 5.18 -18.27
N ARG A 223 -2.49 4.49 -18.56
CA ARG A 223 -2.49 3.04 -18.87
C ARG A 223 -2.00 2.18 -17.70
N MET A 224 -1.28 2.79 -16.77
CA MET A 224 -0.61 2.17 -15.65
C MET A 224 -0.93 2.96 -14.40
N PHE A 225 -1.08 2.27 -13.27
CA PHE A 225 -1.38 2.85 -11.96
C PHE A 225 -0.38 2.30 -10.95
N PRO A 226 0.82 2.90 -10.84
CA PRO A 226 1.76 2.50 -9.81
C PRO A 226 1.16 2.68 -8.43
N PHE A 227 1.26 1.64 -7.62
CA PHE A 227 0.60 1.57 -6.34
C PHE A 227 1.55 1.09 -5.25
N LEU A 228 1.87 1.98 -4.32
CA LEU A 228 2.60 1.65 -3.11
C LEU A 228 1.59 1.38 -1.99
N SER A 229 1.67 0.21 -1.39
CA SER A 229 0.79 -0.18 -0.29
C SER A 229 1.61 -0.52 0.95
N ILE A 230 1.19 0.05 2.08
CA ILE A 230 1.80 -0.17 3.39
C ILE A 230 0.81 -0.96 4.24
N TRP A 231 1.18 -2.20 4.55
CA TRP A 231 0.33 -3.16 5.24
C TRP A 231 0.82 -3.35 6.67
N TYR A 232 0.02 -2.94 7.65
CA TYR A 232 0.24 -3.30 9.05
C TYR A 232 -0.39 -4.66 9.30
N LEU A 233 0.44 -5.59 9.74
CA LEU A 233 0.17 -7.01 9.84
C LEU A 233 0.36 -7.47 11.29
N GLY A 234 -0.35 -8.53 11.67
CA GLY A 234 -0.12 -9.16 12.95
C GLY A 234 1.24 -9.87 13.02
N PRO A 235 1.89 -9.96 14.19
CA PRO A 235 1.52 -9.33 15.46
C PRO A 235 1.82 -7.82 15.55
N LYS A 236 3.02 -7.37 15.17
CA LYS A 236 3.37 -5.95 15.05
C LYS A 236 4.36 -5.80 13.91
N HIS A 237 3.93 -6.13 12.69
CA HIS A 237 4.79 -6.07 11.51
C HIS A 237 4.23 -5.10 10.48
N VAL A 238 5.12 -4.63 9.61
CA VAL A 238 4.76 -3.87 8.42
C VAL A 238 5.36 -4.55 7.21
N ARG A 239 4.63 -4.51 6.09
CA ARG A 239 5.17 -4.82 4.77
C ARG A 239 4.91 -3.67 3.83
N ILE A 240 5.92 -3.30 3.06
CA ILE A 240 5.82 -2.31 1.99
C ILE A 240 5.77 -3.08 0.66
N ILE A 241 4.76 -2.80 -0.15
CA ILE A 241 4.57 -3.47 -1.44
C ILE A 241 4.38 -2.42 -2.53
N GLN A 242 5.31 -2.37 -3.49
CA GLN A 242 5.12 -1.62 -4.74
C GLN A 242 4.51 -2.55 -5.77
N SER A 243 3.44 -2.10 -6.42
CA SER A 243 2.71 -2.87 -7.42
C SER A 243 2.36 -2.06 -8.65
N HIS A 244 2.35 -2.73 -9.80
CA HIS A 244 1.94 -2.14 -11.08
C HIS A 244 1.53 -3.26 -12.05
N PHE A 245 0.92 -2.88 -13.17
CA PHE A 245 0.69 -3.80 -14.29
C PHE A 245 1.73 -3.51 -15.38
N ASP A 246 2.52 -4.50 -15.79
CA ASP A 246 3.63 -4.32 -16.74
C ASP A 246 3.24 -4.45 -18.22
N GLY A 247 1.94 -4.63 -18.50
CA GLY A 247 1.40 -4.91 -19.85
C GLY A 247 0.97 -6.37 -20.01
N GLU A 248 1.56 -7.26 -19.22
CA GLU A 248 1.28 -8.69 -19.26
C GLU A 248 0.59 -9.17 -17.98
N THR A 249 1.19 -8.86 -16.83
CA THR A 249 0.84 -9.36 -15.49
C THR A 249 0.84 -8.24 -14.44
N ILE A 250 0.22 -8.52 -13.28
CA ILE A 250 0.40 -7.70 -12.09
C ILE A 250 1.73 -8.08 -11.44
N VAL A 251 2.58 -7.09 -11.21
CA VAL A 251 3.87 -7.24 -10.54
C VAL A 251 3.72 -6.73 -9.11
N LEU A 252 4.11 -7.55 -8.14
CA LEU A 252 4.15 -7.21 -6.71
C LEU A 252 5.61 -7.31 -6.25
N GLN A 253 6.22 -6.19 -5.91
CA GLN A 253 7.55 -6.17 -5.28
C GLN A 253 7.37 -5.84 -3.81
N TYR A 254 7.80 -6.72 -2.92
CA TYR A 254 7.47 -6.62 -1.49
C TYR A 254 8.68 -6.74 -0.58
N SER A 255 8.70 -5.95 0.48
CA SER A 255 9.72 -6.05 1.53
C SER A 255 9.57 -7.34 2.36
N PRO A 256 10.62 -7.75 3.10
CA PRO A 256 10.46 -8.58 4.29
C PRO A 256 9.42 -8.01 5.26
N LEU A 257 8.99 -8.83 6.21
CA LEU A 257 8.26 -8.36 7.38
C LEU A 257 9.16 -7.52 8.27
N LEU A 258 8.80 -6.26 8.37
CA LEU A 258 9.48 -5.25 9.16
C LEU A 258 8.89 -5.27 10.57
N SER A 259 9.66 -5.69 11.57
CA SER A 259 9.17 -5.82 12.95
C SER A 259 9.12 -4.48 13.69
N PHE A 260 7.97 -4.19 14.28
CA PHE A 260 7.71 -3.10 15.22
C PHE A 260 7.52 -3.62 16.66
N GLU A 261 7.89 -4.87 16.94
CA GLU A 261 7.79 -5.45 18.28
C GLU A 261 8.74 -4.78 19.29
N ASN A 262 9.87 -4.26 18.79
CA ASN A 262 10.86 -3.54 19.58
C ASN A 262 11.03 -2.11 19.06
N ARG A 263 10.73 -1.12 19.90
CA ARG A 263 10.81 0.31 19.60
C ARG A 263 12.21 0.74 19.16
N GLN A 264 13.26 0.24 19.80
CA GLN A 264 14.64 0.68 19.51
C GLN A 264 15.14 0.19 18.15
N THR A 265 14.54 -0.87 17.61
CA THR A 265 14.93 -1.47 16.34
C THR A 265 13.86 -1.37 15.27
N ALA A 266 12.72 -0.75 15.57
CA ALA A 266 11.61 -0.61 14.63
C ALA A 266 12.06 0.23 13.42
N PRO A 267 11.80 -0.22 12.18
CA PRO A 267 12.20 0.49 10.97
C PRO A 267 11.20 1.62 10.65
N THR A 268 10.87 2.43 11.66
CA THR A 268 9.90 3.54 11.57
C THR A 268 10.31 4.52 10.48
N GLU A 269 11.58 4.87 10.42
CA GLU A 269 12.11 5.78 9.41
C GLU A 269 11.92 5.25 7.99
N LEU A 270 12.19 3.97 7.75
CA LEU A 270 11.96 3.33 6.44
C LEU A 270 10.49 3.46 6.02
N VAL A 271 9.55 3.13 6.92
CA VAL A 271 8.12 3.20 6.62
C VAL A 271 7.66 4.64 6.36
N VAL A 272 8.15 5.62 7.13
CA VAL A 272 7.84 7.04 6.91
C VAL A 272 8.37 7.52 5.55
N ARG A 273 9.62 7.16 5.20
CA ARG A 273 10.25 7.56 3.94
C ARG A 273 9.47 7.06 2.71
N TYR A 274 8.99 5.82 2.76
CA TYR A 274 8.15 5.26 1.69
C TYR A 274 6.71 5.80 1.73
N GLY A 275 6.12 5.94 2.93
CA GLY A 275 4.76 6.44 3.11
C GLY A 275 4.56 7.89 2.69
N ALA A 276 5.64 8.67 2.64
CA ALA A 276 5.67 10.04 2.11
C ALA A 276 6.59 10.19 0.89
N SER A 277 6.79 9.11 0.14
CA SER A 277 7.58 9.13 -1.10
C SER A 277 7.00 10.10 -2.15
N ARG A 278 7.85 10.52 -3.09
CA ARG A 278 7.47 11.29 -4.26
C ARG A 278 7.19 10.34 -5.43
N PRO A 279 6.14 10.58 -6.23
CA PRO A 279 5.92 9.79 -7.42
C PRO A 279 7.03 10.06 -8.44
N VAL A 280 7.55 9.00 -9.06
CA VAL A 280 8.50 9.10 -10.17
C VAL A 280 7.68 9.22 -11.46
N PRO A 281 7.83 10.29 -12.26
CA PRO A 281 7.08 10.43 -13.51
C PRO A 281 7.25 9.19 -14.40
N LEU A 282 6.13 8.66 -14.90
CA LEU A 282 6.17 7.56 -15.85
C LEU A 282 6.82 8.07 -17.13
N GLU A 283 7.86 7.39 -17.62
CA GLU A 283 8.43 7.72 -18.92
C GLU A 283 7.32 7.66 -19.98
N THR A 284 6.94 8.83 -20.49
CA THR A 284 6.29 8.90 -21.79
C THR A 284 7.38 8.48 -22.77
N LYS A 285 7.21 7.33 -23.45
CA LYS A 285 8.07 7.04 -24.60
C LYS A 285 8.09 8.30 -25.46
N PRO A 286 9.26 8.89 -25.78
CA PRO A 286 9.30 10.03 -26.68
C PRO A 286 8.74 9.57 -28.01
N ASP A 287 7.73 10.29 -28.51
CA ASP A 287 7.35 10.20 -29.91
C ASP A 287 8.62 10.48 -30.76
N GLY A 288 8.74 9.77 -31.88
CA GLY A 288 9.88 9.82 -32.80
C GLY A 288 10.23 11.24 -33.31
N PRO A 289 11.31 11.34 -34.09
CA PRO A 289 12.22 12.48 -34.05
C PRO A 289 11.55 13.79 -34.47
N SER A 290 11.61 14.79 -33.59
CA SER A 290 11.58 16.19 -34.01
C SER A 290 12.87 16.50 -34.76
N GLN A 291 12.84 16.32 -36.09
CA GLN A 291 13.66 17.09 -37.00
C GLN A 291 12.71 17.92 -37.86
N ILE A 292 12.37 19.11 -37.38
CA ILE A 292 12.05 20.21 -38.28
C ILE A 292 13.39 20.88 -38.52
N GLU A 293 13.90 20.71 -39.75
CA GLU A 293 15.04 21.45 -40.25
C GLU A 293 14.75 22.95 -40.14
N GLU A 294 15.59 23.64 -39.37
CA GLU A 294 15.72 25.08 -39.43
C GLU A 294 16.40 25.42 -40.75
N VAL A 295 15.63 25.81 -41.77
CA VAL A 295 16.16 26.40 -42.99
C VAL A 295 16.69 27.79 -42.62
N ALA A 296 17.99 27.84 -42.33
CA ALA A 296 18.73 29.07 -42.23
C ALA A 296 18.84 29.73 -43.61
N ASP A 297 18.29 30.94 -43.71
CA ASP A 297 18.62 31.92 -44.73
C ASP A 297 20.14 32.06 -44.86
N ALA A 298 20.66 31.80 -46.06
CA ALA A 298 21.92 32.36 -46.53
C ALA A 298 21.91 32.48 -48.06
N THR A 299 21.99 33.75 -48.49
CA THR A 299 22.31 34.31 -49.83
C THR A 299 21.28 34.23 -50.95
#